data_AF-A0A9E4ELQ1-F1
#
_entry.id   AF-A0A9E4ELQ1-F1
#
_cell.length_a   1.000
_cell.length_b   1.000
_cell.length_c   1.000
_cell.angle_alpha   90.00
_cell.angle_beta   90.00
_cell.angle_gamma   90.00
#
_symmetry.space_group_name_H-M   'P 1'
#
loop_
_entity.id
_entity.type
_entity.pdbx_description
1 polymer ?
#
loop_
_entity_poly.entity_id
_entity_poly.type
_entity_poly.pdbx_seq_one_letter_code
_entity_poly.pdbx_strand_id
1 'polypeptide(L)'
;DYRYFPDPDLVPLVVDNAWVERVQSQIPELPEAKRARFAEDYDISSDQIDVLTADRDIADYFEAAVAAGVQSRLAANWIQGDVMRVLNDRKIAIGDLRVSAEDLAELIGLVDKGDISTSIARTVFDDMVETGDSPAAIVEKKGLVQISDAGELDGVIDQIIADNPDEVERFKGGDQKLMGFFMGQLMRATKGQANPQKASQLLREKLG
;
A
#
# COMPACT_ATOMS: atom_id res chain seq x y z
N ASP A 1 -32.74 -38.22 -28.23
CA ASP A 1 -33.39 -37.23 -29.10
C ASP A 1 -34.25 -36.33 -28.23
N TYR A 2 -33.92 -35.04 -28.15
CA TYR A 2 -34.53 -34.09 -27.20
C TYR A 2 -35.79 -33.38 -27.75
N ARG A 3 -36.20 -33.65 -28.99
CA ARG A 3 -37.47 -33.16 -29.58
C ARG A 3 -37.74 -31.67 -29.31
N TYR A 4 -36.81 -30.78 -29.65
CA TYR A 4 -37.01 -29.33 -29.53
C TYR A 4 -38.16 -28.86 -30.43
N PHE A 5 -39.09 -28.07 -29.88
CA PHE A 5 -40.15 -27.35 -30.60
C PHE A 5 -40.36 -25.96 -29.98
N PRO A 6 -40.91 -24.97 -30.70
CA PRO A 6 -41.19 -23.65 -30.16
C PRO A 6 -42.20 -23.72 -29.01
N ASP A 7 -41.89 -23.05 -27.91
CA ASP A 7 -42.79 -22.99 -26.75
C ASP A 7 -44.06 -22.19 -27.11
N PRO A 8 -45.25 -22.83 -27.14
CA PRO A 8 -46.49 -22.17 -27.53
C PRO A 8 -47.01 -21.20 -26.45
N ASP A 9 -46.53 -21.33 -25.20
CA ASP A 9 -46.96 -20.50 -24.08
C ASP A 9 -46.18 -19.16 -24.02
N LEU A 10 -45.07 -19.06 -24.75
CA LEU A 10 -44.24 -17.86 -24.82
C LEU A 10 -44.41 -17.12 -26.15
N VAL A 11 -44.77 -15.83 -26.07
CA VAL A 11 -44.74 -14.96 -27.24
C VAL A 11 -43.30 -14.70 -27.70
N PRO A 12 -43.04 -14.58 -29.02
CA PRO A 12 -41.72 -14.24 -29.50
C PRO A 12 -41.23 -12.91 -28.92
N LEU A 13 -40.02 -12.92 -28.35
CA LEU A 13 -39.37 -11.70 -27.87
C LEU A 13 -38.83 -10.90 -29.05
N VAL A 14 -39.32 -9.68 -29.22
CA VAL A 14 -38.79 -8.74 -30.22
C VAL A 14 -37.84 -7.77 -29.53
N VAL A 15 -36.57 -7.82 -29.89
CA VAL A 15 -35.53 -6.90 -29.38
C VAL A 15 -35.35 -5.78 -30.40
N ASP A 16 -35.90 -4.61 -30.11
CA ASP A 16 -35.76 -3.43 -30.97
C ASP A 16 -34.42 -2.70 -30.75
N ASN A 17 -34.07 -1.81 -31.68
CA ASN A 17 -32.82 -1.05 -31.63
C ASN A 17 -32.71 -0.17 -30.38
N ALA A 18 -33.82 0.41 -29.92
CA ALA A 18 -33.82 1.26 -28.72
C ALA A 18 -33.50 0.45 -27.46
N TRP A 19 -33.93 -0.82 -27.40
CA TRP A 19 -33.53 -1.75 -26.35
C TRP A 19 -32.05 -2.09 -26.47
N VAL A 20 -31.55 -2.42 -27.66
CA VAL A 20 -30.12 -2.70 -27.86
C VAL A 20 -29.26 -1.52 -27.40
N GLU A 21 -29.58 -0.30 -27.82
CA GLU A 21 -28.85 0.92 -27.45
C GLU A 21 -28.88 1.16 -25.93
N ARG A 22 -30.05 0.98 -25.30
CA ARG A 22 -30.19 1.08 -23.84
C ARG A 22 -29.28 0.10 -23.11
N VAL A 23 -29.25 -1.16 -23.52
CA VAL A 23 -28.39 -2.17 -22.89
C VAL A 23 -26.92 -1.87 -23.15
N GLN A 24 -26.55 -1.49 -24.38
CA GLN A 24 -25.17 -1.14 -24.72
C GLN A 24 -24.64 0.02 -23.86
N SER A 25 -25.46 1.04 -23.57
CA SER A 25 -25.08 2.15 -22.71
C SER A 25 -24.82 1.78 -21.24
N GLN A 26 -25.29 0.60 -20.81
CA GLN A 26 -25.10 0.08 -19.45
C GLN A 26 -23.89 -0.85 -19.33
N ILE A 27 -23.28 -1.25 -20.45
CA ILE A 27 -22.09 -2.10 -20.45
C ILE A 27 -20.90 -1.23 -19.98
N PRO A 28 -20.25 -1.56 -18.84
CA PRO A 28 -19.07 -0.83 -18.40
C PRO A 28 -17.89 -1.06 -19.35
N GLU A 29 -16.79 -0.33 -19.13
CA GLU A 29 -15.53 -0.58 -19.83
C GLU A 29 -15.16 -2.06 -19.73
N LEU A 30 -14.96 -2.71 -20.88
CA LEU A 30 -14.62 -4.13 -20.93
C LEU A 30 -13.20 -4.35 -20.37
N PRO A 31 -12.91 -5.51 -19.76
CA PRO A 31 -11.61 -5.77 -19.15
C PRO A 31 -10.41 -5.56 -20.09
N GLU A 32 -10.53 -5.97 -21.36
CA GLU A 32 -9.46 -5.79 -22.35
C GLU A 32 -9.20 -4.32 -22.68
N ALA A 33 -10.27 -3.53 -22.83
CA ALA A 33 -10.17 -2.09 -23.04
C ALA A 33 -9.55 -1.39 -21.81
N LYS A 34 -9.98 -1.77 -20.60
CA LYS A 34 -9.43 -1.23 -19.35
C LYS A 34 -7.94 -1.56 -19.19
N ARG A 35 -7.51 -2.78 -19.54
CA ARG A 35 -6.09 -3.16 -19.54
C ARG A 35 -5.25 -2.31 -20.49
N ALA A 36 -5.73 -2.13 -21.72
CA ALA A 36 -5.05 -1.30 -22.71
C ALA A 36 -4.92 0.15 -22.20
N ARG A 37 -6.01 0.71 -21.66
CA ARG A 37 -5.99 2.05 -21.06
C ARG A 37 -5.03 2.14 -19.89
N PHE A 38 -5.03 1.18 -18.97
CA PHE A 38 -4.10 1.19 -17.84
C PHE A 38 -2.63 1.15 -18.28
N ALA A 39 -2.33 0.46 -19.38
CA ALA A 39 -0.98 0.44 -19.96
C ALA A 39 -0.56 1.78 -20.60
N GLU A 40 -1.53 2.57 -21.08
CA GLU A 40 -1.28 3.88 -21.70
C GLU A 40 -1.26 5.02 -20.66
N ASP A 41 -2.21 5.00 -19.71
CA ASP A 41 -2.46 6.11 -18.78
C ASP A 41 -1.60 6.03 -17.51
N TYR A 42 -1.14 4.83 -17.12
CA TYR A 42 -0.48 4.61 -15.84
C TYR A 42 0.91 3.98 -15.99
N ASP A 43 1.88 4.52 -15.24
CA ASP A 43 3.25 4.02 -15.17
C ASP A 43 3.39 2.79 -14.23
N ILE A 44 2.75 1.69 -14.64
CA ILE A 44 2.66 0.41 -13.91
C ILE A 44 3.03 -0.78 -14.81
N SER A 45 3.47 -1.90 -14.22
CA SER A 45 3.89 -3.08 -15.00
C SER A 45 2.70 -3.86 -15.57
N SER A 46 2.94 -4.69 -16.59
CA SER A 46 1.94 -5.62 -17.12
C SER A 46 1.34 -6.51 -16.04
N ASP A 47 2.19 -7.03 -15.13
CA ASP A 47 1.76 -7.90 -14.04
C ASP A 47 0.84 -7.14 -13.06
N GLN A 48 1.10 -5.85 -12.82
CA GLN A 48 0.22 -5.01 -12.02
C GLN A 48 -1.11 -4.76 -12.72
N ILE A 49 -1.09 -4.48 -14.02
CA ILE A 49 -2.31 -4.28 -14.81
C ILE A 49 -3.20 -5.53 -14.75
N ASP A 50 -2.61 -6.71 -14.92
CA ASP A 50 -3.36 -7.97 -14.87
C ASP A 50 -4.03 -8.19 -13.50
N VAL A 51 -3.32 -7.89 -12.41
CA VAL A 51 -3.88 -7.98 -11.05
C VAL A 51 -4.99 -6.94 -10.82
N LEU A 52 -4.73 -5.68 -11.15
CA LEU A 52 -5.66 -4.58 -10.89
C LEU A 52 -6.93 -4.67 -11.73
N THR A 53 -6.86 -5.26 -12.93
CA THR A 53 -8.00 -5.44 -13.84
C THR A 53 -8.62 -6.83 -13.77
N ALA A 54 -8.19 -7.68 -12.83
CA ALA A 54 -8.79 -9.00 -12.61
C ALA A 54 -10.23 -8.90 -12.08
N ASP A 55 -10.51 -7.85 -11.30
CA ASP A 55 -11.80 -7.55 -10.72
C ASP A 55 -12.14 -6.08 -10.93
N ARG A 56 -13.40 -5.78 -11.22
CA ARG A 56 -13.85 -4.42 -11.51
C ARG A 56 -13.69 -3.51 -10.30
N ASP A 57 -14.08 -3.98 -9.12
CA ASP A 57 -14.09 -3.16 -7.92
C ASP A 57 -12.65 -2.86 -7.46
N ILE A 58 -11.71 -3.78 -7.72
CA ILE A 58 -10.28 -3.53 -7.49
C ILE A 58 -9.75 -2.45 -8.43
N ALA A 59 -10.14 -2.51 -9.72
CA ALA A 59 -9.75 -1.49 -10.68
C ALA A 59 -10.30 -0.11 -10.29
N ASP A 60 -11.58 -0.05 -9.92
CA ASP A 60 -12.24 1.19 -9.52
C ASP A 60 -11.62 1.76 -8.21
N TYR A 61 -11.25 0.89 -7.26
CA TYR A 61 -10.51 1.27 -6.05
C TYR A 61 -9.13 1.87 -6.35
N PHE A 62 -8.38 1.27 -7.30
CA PHE A 62 -7.10 1.81 -7.75
C PHE A 62 -7.24 3.19 -8.39
N GLU A 63 -8.19 3.36 -9.31
CA GLU A 63 -8.43 4.64 -9.98
C GLU A 63 -8.84 5.72 -8.97
N ALA A 64 -9.65 5.38 -7.97
CA ALA A 64 -10.01 6.30 -6.89
C ALA A 64 -8.78 6.73 -6.06
N ALA A 65 -7.87 5.82 -5.73
CA ALA A 65 -6.64 6.15 -5.01
C ALA A 65 -5.72 7.08 -5.83
N VAL A 66 -5.62 6.84 -7.15
CA VAL A 66 -4.87 7.72 -8.05
C VAL A 66 -5.54 9.09 -8.18
N ALA A 67 -6.86 9.13 -8.31
CA ALA A 67 -7.63 10.37 -8.36
C ALA A 67 -7.51 11.20 -7.07
N ALA A 68 -7.30 10.55 -5.92
CA ALA A 68 -7.00 11.20 -4.64
C ALA A 68 -5.58 11.79 -4.54
N GLY A 69 -4.75 11.65 -5.59
CA GLY A 69 -3.45 12.32 -5.72
C GLY A 69 -2.23 11.42 -5.52
N VAL A 70 -2.42 10.10 -5.41
CA VAL A 70 -1.31 9.14 -5.28
C VAL A 70 -0.71 8.84 -6.65
N GLN A 71 0.60 8.68 -6.71
CA GLN A 71 1.26 8.17 -7.91
C GLN A 71 0.79 6.74 -8.23
N SER A 72 0.41 6.48 -9.49
CA SER A 72 -0.10 5.17 -9.94
C SER A 72 0.78 3.99 -9.51
N ARG A 73 2.10 4.13 -9.63
CA ARG A 73 3.06 3.10 -9.19
C ARG A 73 2.96 2.77 -7.70
N LEU A 74 2.81 3.79 -6.86
CA LEU A 74 2.71 3.59 -5.40
C LEU A 74 1.38 2.95 -5.04
N ALA A 75 0.27 3.44 -5.62
CA ALA A 75 -1.04 2.85 -5.43
C ALA A 75 -1.06 1.37 -5.86
N ALA A 76 -0.52 1.05 -7.04
CA ALA A 76 -0.44 -0.33 -7.53
C ALA A 76 0.39 -1.25 -6.61
N ASN A 77 1.53 -0.77 -6.11
CA ASN A 77 2.36 -1.52 -5.16
C ASN A 77 1.62 -1.84 -3.85
N TRP A 78 0.92 -0.85 -3.28
CA TRP A 78 0.15 -1.03 -2.05
C TRP A 78 -1.04 -1.95 -2.26
N ILE A 79 -1.73 -1.83 -3.39
CA ILE A 79 -2.89 -2.69 -3.68
C ILE A 79 -2.43 -4.12 -3.88
N GLN A 80 -1.47 -4.37 -4.78
CA GLN A 80 -0.96 -5.72 -5.04
C GLN A 80 -0.32 -6.37 -3.81
N GLY A 81 0.29 -5.58 -2.93
CA GLY A 81 0.92 -6.05 -1.70
C GLY A 81 -0.06 -6.16 -0.53
N ASP A 82 -0.21 -5.06 0.21
CA ASP A 82 -0.86 -5.05 1.51
C ASP A 82 -2.38 -5.19 1.42
N VAL A 83 -3.05 -4.57 0.43
CA VAL A 83 -4.50 -4.72 0.24
C VAL A 83 -4.85 -6.15 -0.15
N MET A 84 -4.26 -6.68 -1.22
CA MET A 84 -4.53 -8.04 -1.67
C MET A 84 -4.19 -9.09 -0.61
N ARG A 85 -3.13 -8.87 0.19
CA ARG A 85 -2.84 -9.72 1.37
C ARG A 85 -4.03 -9.76 2.32
N VAL A 86 -4.57 -8.61 2.72
CA VAL A 86 -5.71 -8.53 3.65
C VAL A 86 -6.97 -9.17 3.06
N LEU A 87 -7.28 -8.89 1.79
CA LEU A 87 -8.45 -9.49 1.11
C LEU A 87 -8.36 -11.03 1.12
N ASN A 88 -7.18 -11.57 0.82
CA ASN A 88 -6.94 -13.01 0.80
C ASN A 88 -6.96 -13.63 2.21
N ASP A 89 -6.28 -13.00 3.19
CA ASP A 89 -6.19 -13.49 4.56
C ASP A 89 -7.57 -13.54 5.24
N ARG A 90 -8.39 -12.50 5.02
CA ARG A 90 -9.75 -12.39 5.58
C ARG A 90 -10.83 -13.04 4.71
N LYS A 91 -10.50 -13.40 3.46
CA LYS A 91 -11.44 -13.92 2.44
C LYS A 91 -12.63 -13.00 2.20
N ILE A 92 -12.35 -11.71 2.01
CA ILE A 92 -13.35 -10.67 1.76
C ILE A 92 -13.15 -10.05 0.39
N ALA A 93 -14.20 -9.45 -0.16
CA ALA A 93 -14.10 -8.63 -1.37
C ALA A 93 -13.56 -7.24 -1.04
N ILE A 94 -13.04 -6.52 -2.04
CA ILE A 94 -12.56 -5.14 -1.86
C ILE A 94 -13.67 -4.20 -1.35
N GLY A 95 -14.93 -4.42 -1.75
CA GLY A 95 -16.07 -3.65 -1.27
C GLY A 95 -16.38 -3.84 0.22
N ASP A 96 -15.87 -4.90 0.85
CA ASP A 96 -16.01 -5.15 2.29
C ASP A 96 -14.79 -4.64 3.10
N LEU A 97 -13.77 -4.11 2.41
CA LEU A 97 -12.61 -3.51 3.05
C LEU A 97 -13.03 -2.20 3.74
N ARG A 98 -12.69 -2.05 5.02
CA ARG A 98 -13.00 -0.84 5.79
C ARG A 98 -12.16 0.37 5.39
N VAL A 99 -11.02 0.13 4.76
CA VAL A 99 -10.11 1.17 4.28
C VAL A 99 -10.59 1.66 2.92
N SER A 100 -10.97 2.93 2.84
CA SER A 100 -11.33 3.56 1.57
C SER A 100 -10.09 3.84 0.71
N ALA A 101 -10.31 4.08 -0.58
CA ALA A 101 -9.23 4.44 -1.49
C ALA A 101 -8.59 5.79 -1.11
N GLU A 102 -9.39 6.71 -0.59
CA GLU A 102 -8.97 8.01 -0.07
C GLU A 102 -8.13 7.88 1.20
N ASP A 103 -8.52 7.00 2.13
CA ASP A 103 -7.74 6.75 3.34
C ASP A 103 -6.40 6.06 3.02
N LEU A 104 -6.41 5.13 2.06
CA LEU A 104 -5.17 4.55 1.55
C LEU A 104 -4.29 5.63 0.92
N ALA A 105 -4.87 6.56 0.16
CA ALA A 105 -4.16 7.66 -0.43
C ALA A 105 -3.54 8.60 0.60
N GLU A 106 -4.29 8.93 1.66
CA GLU A 106 -3.78 9.71 2.78
C GLU A 106 -2.60 9.00 3.46
N LEU A 107 -2.70 7.69 3.73
CA LEU A 107 -1.64 6.89 4.32
C LEU A 107 -0.36 6.93 3.47
N ILE A 108 -0.49 6.74 2.15
CA ILE A 108 0.65 6.82 1.23
C ILE A 108 1.24 8.24 1.24
N GLY A 109 0.39 9.26 1.29
CA GLY A 109 0.81 10.66 1.40
C GLY A 109 1.62 10.95 2.67
N LEU A 110 1.29 10.34 3.82
CA LEU A 110 2.10 10.46 5.05
C LEU A 110 3.49 9.84 4.90
N VAL A 111 3.60 8.73 4.15
CA VAL A 111 4.89 8.12 3.83
C VAL A 111 5.71 9.01 2.90
N ASP A 112 5.10 9.54 1.84
CA ASP A 112 5.76 10.39 0.85
C ASP A 112 6.27 11.72 1.45
N LYS A 113 5.55 12.27 2.44
CA LYS A 113 5.99 13.44 3.22
C LYS A 113 7.13 13.14 4.19
N GLY A 114 7.37 11.86 4.49
CA GLY A 114 8.32 11.43 5.52
C GLY A 114 7.79 11.55 6.94
N ASP A 115 6.47 11.74 7.13
CA ASP A 115 5.86 11.82 8.45
C ASP A 115 5.91 10.46 9.17
N ILE A 116 5.83 9.37 8.41
CA ILE A 116 5.96 7.98 8.89
C ILE A 116 6.84 7.14 7.96
N SER A 117 7.44 6.06 8.50
CA SER A 117 8.16 5.08 7.66
C SER A 117 7.20 4.14 6.95
N THR A 118 7.63 3.52 5.85
CA THR A 118 6.84 2.47 5.18
C THR A 118 6.51 1.30 6.10
N SER A 119 7.40 0.94 7.03
CA SER A 119 7.13 -0.10 8.02
C SER A 119 6.03 0.30 9.01
N ILE A 120 6.06 1.55 9.48
CA ILE A 120 5.00 2.09 10.34
C ILE A 120 3.68 2.16 9.57
N ALA A 121 3.71 2.59 8.31
CA ALA A 121 2.51 2.68 7.48
C ALA A 121 1.80 1.34 7.33
N ARG A 122 2.53 0.22 7.23
CA ARG A 122 1.91 -1.12 7.20
C ARG A 122 1.20 -1.46 8.52
N THR A 123 1.79 -1.10 9.65
CA THR A 123 1.14 -1.25 10.96
C THR A 123 -0.10 -0.38 11.07
N VAL A 124 -0.02 0.88 10.61
CA VAL A 124 -1.17 1.78 10.56
C VAL A 124 -2.26 1.22 9.66
N PHE A 125 -1.91 0.69 8.47
CA PHE A 125 -2.86 0.06 7.58
C PHE A 125 -3.58 -1.12 8.24
N ASP A 126 -2.87 -2.01 8.93
CA ASP A 126 -3.49 -3.11 9.65
C ASP A 126 -4.48 -2.61 10.73
N ASP A 127 -4.14 -1.53 11.45
CA ASP A 127 -5.06 -0.89 12.39
C ASP A 127 -6.29 -0.30 11.68
N MET A 128 -6.11 0.38 10.55
CA MET A 128 -7.21 0.96 9.75
C MET A 128 -8.17 -0.13 9.29
N VAL A 129 -7.66 -1.31 8.91
CA VAL A 129 -8.50 -2.45 8.54
C VAL A 129 -9.32 -2.94 9.73
N GLU A 130 -8.77 -2.92 10.95
CA GLU A 130 -9.50 -3.36 12.15
C GLU A 130 -10.50 -2.33 12.67
N THR A 131 -10.14 -1.05 12.70
CA THR A 131 -10.94 -0.01 13.35
C THR A 131 -11.81 0.78 12.37
N GLY A 132 -11.35 0.95 11.13
CA GLY A 132 -11.92 1.90 10.17
C GLY A 132 -11.55 3.36 10.48
N ASP A 133 -10.59 3.61 11.39
CA ASP A 133 -10.12 4.97 11.67
C ASP A 133 -9.20 5.47 10.53
N SER A 134 -9.18 6.79 10.32
CA SER A 134 -8.25 7.44 9.37
C SER A 134 -6.78 7.21 9.76
N PRO A 135 -5.84 7.19 8.79
CA PRO A 135 -4.43 6.99 9.08
C PRO A 135 -3.85 8.07 10.01
N ALA A 136 -4.21 9.35 9.82
CA ALA A 136 -3.74 10.45 10.66
C ALA A 136 -4.14 10.27 12.13
N ALA A 137 -5.40 9.88 12.39
CA ALA A 137 -5.88 9.63 13.75
C ALA A 137 -5.11 8.48 14.44
N ILE A 138 -4.79 7.41 13.70
CA ILE A 138 -4.01 6.29 14.24
C ILE A 138 -2.57 6.72 14.53
N VAL A 139 -1.94 7.47 13.62
CA VAL A 139 -0.58 7.98 13.79
C VAL A 139 -0.49 8.90 15.01
N GLU A 140 -1.44 9.81 15.19
CA GLU A 140 -1.50 10.70 16.35
C GLU A 140 -1.71 9.92 17.65
N LYS A 141 -2.74 9.06 17.69
CA LYS A 141 -3.10 8.27 18.87
C LYS A 141 -1.97 7.36 19.36
N LYS A 142 -1.18 6.81 18.43
CA LYS A 142 -0.06 5.92 18.74
C LYS A 142 1.29 6.63 18.81
N GLY A 143 1.33 7.93 18.52
CA GLY A 143 2.54 8.75 18.52
C GLY A 143 3.59 8.20 17.57
N LEU A 144 3.21 7.83 16.34
CA LEU A 144 4.05 7.11 15.37
C LEU A 144 4.83 8.02 14.40
N VAL A 145 4.83 9.32 14.64
CA VAL A 145 5.56 10.29 13.82
C VAL A 145 7.06 9.97 13.81
N GLN A 146 7.70 10.13 12.66
CA GLN A 146 9.14 9.92 12.51
C GLN A 146 9.96 10.92 13.31
N ILE A 147 10.93 10.40 14.04
CA ILE A 147 11.94 11.18 14.73
C ILE A 147 13.08 11.44 13.74
N SER A 148 13.24 12.71 13.38
CA SER A 148 14.30 13.20 12.49
C SER A 148 15.26 14.17 13.18
N ASP A 149 14.96 14.60 14.41
CA ASP A 149 15.84 15.47 15.19
C ASP A 149 17.09 14.70 15.65
N ALA A 150 18.26 15.26 15.36
CA ALA A 150 19.52 14.63 15.70
C ALA A 150 19.74 14.54 17.21
N GLY A 151 19.27 15.52 17.98
CA GLY A 151 19.40 15.53 19.43
C GLY A 151 18.58 14.43 20.10
N GLU A 152 17.39 14.13 19.58
CA GLU A 152 16.56 13.02 20.08
C GLU A 152 17.19 11.64 19.77
N LEU A 153 17.87 11.49 18.63
CA LEU A 153 18.52 10.24 18.25
C LEU A 153 19.91 10.07 18.89
N ASP A 154 20.63 11.15 19.15
CA ASP A 154 22.01 11.13 19.64
C ASP A 154 22.14 10.37 20.96
N GLY A 155 21.25 10.64 21.92
CA GLY A 155 21.28 9.97 23.22
C GLY A 155 21.02 8.47 23.12
N VAL A 156 20.12 8.06 22.23
CA VAL A 156 19.83 6.64 21.99
C VAL A 156 21.00 5.96 21.29
N ILE A 157 21.62 6.63 20.30
CA ILE A 157 22.80 6.14 19.59
C ILE A 157 23.98 5.98 20.54
N ASP A 158 24.25 6.97 21.40
CA ASP A 158 25.34 6.90 22.37
C ASP A 158 25.17 5.74 23.33
N GLN A 159 23.94 5.50 23.79
CA GLN A 159 23.62 4.35 24.64
C GLN A 159 23.87 3.02 23.91
N ILE A 160 23.41 2.89 22.66
CA ILE A 160 23.63 1.67 21.85
C ILE A 160 25.12 1.41 21.65
N ILE A 161 25.92 2.45 21.36
CA ILE A 161 27.38 2.33 21.19
C ILE A 161 28.03 1.89 22.51
N ALA A 162 27.62 2.48 23.63
CA ALA A 162 28.14 2.13 24.95
C ALA A 162 27.80 0.69 25.37
N ASP A 163 26.62 0.20 24.99
CA ASP A 163 26.14 -1.15 25.32
C ASP A 163 26.75 -2.26 24.45
N ASN A 164 27.39 -1.91 23.33
CA ASN A 164 27.91 -2.87 22.34
C ASN A 164 29.38 -2.58 21.94
N PRO A 165 30.33 -2.55 22.89
CA PRO A 165 31.71 -2.14 22.63
C PRO A 165 32.45 -3.08 21.65
N ASP A 166 32.21 -4.39 21.72
CA ASP A 166 32.86 -5.39 20.86
C ASP A 166 32.45 -5.20 19.39
N GLU A 167 31.17 -4.91 19.14
CA GLU A 167 30.65 -4.61 17.81
C GLU A 167 31.20 -3.30 17.25
N VAL A 168 31.43 -2.29 18.11
CA VAL A 168 32.04 -1.01 17.70
C VAL A 168 33.48 -1.23 17.26
N GLU A 169 34.27 -2.01 18.00
CA GLU A 169 35.63 -2.35 17.61
C GLU A 169 35.69 -3.11 16.28
N ARG A 170 34.81 -4.10 16.11
CA ARG A 170 34.72 -4.86 14.85
C ARG A 170 34.30 -4.00 13.65
N PHE A 171 33.37 -3.06 13.86
CA PHE A 171 32.96 -2.12 12.82
C PHE A 171 34.14 -1.23 12.40
N LYS A 172 34.87 -0.67 13.35
CA LYS A 172 36.11 0.10 13.11
C LYS A 172 37.22 -0.75 12.48
N GLY A 173 37.24 -2.05 12.76
CA GLY A 173 38.11 -3.04 12.13
C GLY A 173 37.78 -3.35 10.67
N GLY A 174 36.71 -2.76 10.10
CA GLY A 174 36.34 -2.87 8.69
C GLY A 174 35.11 -3.73 8.41
N ASP A 175 34.45 -4.30 9.43
CA ASP A 175 33.23 -5.09 9.26
C ASP A 175 31.99 -4.19 9.07
N GLN A 176 31.87 -3.59 7.88
CA GLN A 176 30.80 -2.65 7.52
C GLN A 176 29.38 -3.25 7.62
N LYS A 177 29.25 -4.58 7.68
CA LYS A 177 27.95 -5.27 7.84
C LYS A 177 27.31 -4.97 9.20
N LEU A 178 28.09 -4.60 10.21
CA LEU A 178 27.58 -4.23 11.54
C LEU A 178 26.76 -2.95 11.53
N MET A 179 26.81 -2.13 10.47
CA MET A 179 25.87 -1.01 10.29
C MET A 179 24.41 -1.47 10.35
N GLY A 180 24.10 -2.64 9.78
CA GLY A 180 22.75 -3.22 9.85
C GLY A 180 22.35 -3.64 11.27
N PHE A 181 23.31 -4.09 12.07
CA PHE A 181 23.08 -4.41 13.48
C PHE A 181 22.74 -3.16 14.30
N PHE A 182 23.56 -2.11 14.20
CA PHE A 182 23.33 -0.85 14.91
C PHE A 182 22.03 -0.17 14.46
N MET A 183 21.73 -0.21 13.16
CA MET A 183 20.44 0.25 12.63
C MET A 183 19.28 -0.52 13.26
N GLY A 184 19.39 -1.85 13.35
CA GLY A 184 18.38 -2.70 13.98
C GLY A 184 18.15 -2.37 15.46
N GLN A 185 19.23 -2.13 16.21
CA GLN A 185 19.14 -1.71 17.62
C GLN A 185 18.46 -0.35 17.76
N LEU A 186 18.83 0.63 16.92
CA LEU A 186 18.24 1.96 16.95
C LEU A 186 16.75 1.94 16.58
N MET A 187 16.39 1.20 15.53
CA MET A 187 14.99 1.01 15.15
C MET A 187 14.19 0.34 16.27
N ARG A 188 14.77 -0.63 16.98
CA ARG A 188 14.11 -1.27 18.13
C ARG A 188 13.91 -0.29 19.29
N ALA A 189 14.94 0.47 19.65
CA ALA A 189 14.89 1.44 20.74
C ALA A 189 13.90 2.58 20.47
N THR A 190 13.79 3.01 19.20
CA THR A 190 12.87 4.05 18.75
C THR A 190 11.54 3.52 18.24
N LYS A 191 11.24 2.21 18.42
CA LYS A 191 10.01 1.56 17.93
C LYS A 191 9.72 1.81 16.43
N GLY A 192 10.77 1.91 15.63
CA GLY A 192 10.70 2.13 14.18
C GLY A 192 10.46 3.58 13.76
N GLN A 193 10.48 4.52 14.72
CA GLN A 193 10.22 5.93 14.46
C GLN A 193 11.45 6.68 13.95
N ALA A 194 12.67 6.20 14.20
CA ALA A 194 13.87 6.85 13.67
C ALA A 194 13.80 6.90 12.14
N ASN A 195 14.03 8.08 11.55
CA ASN A 195 14.15 8.19 10.10
C ASN A 195 15.37 7.38 9.61
N PRO A 196 15.21 6.38 8.72
CA PRO A 196 16.32 5.47 8.35
C PRO A 196 17.52 6.17 7.71
N GLN A 197 17.28 7.20 6.90
CA GLN A 197 18.35 7.93 6.22
C GLN A 197 19.15 8.75 7.24
N LYS A 198 18.46 9.49 8.11
CA LYS A 198 19.10 10.31 9.14
C LYS A 198 19.80 9.45 10.20
N ALA A 199 19.15 8.38 10.65
CA ALA A 199 19.71 7.37 11.54
C ALA A 199 21.01 6.77 10.99
N SER A 200 21.02 6.40 9.70
CA SER A 200 22.22 5.82 9.06
C SER A 200 23.36 6.82 8.99
N GLN A 201 23.04 8.10 8.74
CA GLN A 201 24.03 9.17 8.74
C GLN A 201 24.64 9.36 10.14
N LEU A 202 23.80 9.55 11.16
CA LEU A 202 24.26 9.79 12.54
C LEU A 202 25.06 8.60 13.09
N LEU A 203 24.62 7.37 12.82
CA LEU A 203 25.36 6.17 13.21
C LEU A 203 26.75 6.13 12.57
N ARG A 204 26.89 6.45 11.28
CA ARG A 204 28.20 6.53 10.62
C ARG A 204 29.09 7.60 11.23
N GLU A 205 28.54 8.78 11.49
CA GLU A 205 29.27 9.91 12.10
C GLU A 205 29.78 9.55 13.50
N LYS A 206 28.98 8.83 14.31
CA LYS A 206 29.35 8.42 15.68
C LYS A 206 30.28 7.22 15.73
N LEU A 207 30.15 6.27 14.80
CA LEU A 207 30.95 5.05 14.78
C LEU A 207 32.36 5.28 14.19
N GLY A 208 32.56 6.35 13.41
CA GLY A 208 33.86 6.75 12.86
C GLY A 208 34.11 6.22 11.45
#